data_AF-A0A9R1AG21-F1
#
_entry.id   AF-A0A9R1AG21-F1
#
_cell.length_a   1.000
_cell.length_b   1.000
_cell.length_c   1.000
_cell.angle_alpha   90.00
_cell.angle_beta   90.00
_cell.angle_gamma   90.00
#
_symmetry.space_group_name_H-M   'P 1'
#
loop_
_entity.id
_entity.type
_entity.pdbx_description
1 polymer ?
#
loop_
_entity_poly.entity_id
_entity_poly.type
_entity_poly.pdbx_seq_one_letter_code
_entity_poly.pdbx_strand_id
1 'polypeptide(L)'
;MHFWMLGVLFEPQYSYGRIVLTKFFISIFDDIYDSYSTLEESRLLTMAMERWDEQAAEHLPGYMKFFYSKVLATMKVIEKDLDSQGNKHADYVKKLLIDATKCYYNEAKWREESDTPVTVEEHLRFSVPSSCCMHVACLAFVVIGASGDTIEWGMTYPKIMRASCVIGRVINDVASHEREQE
;
A
#
# COMPACT_ATOMS: atom_id res chain seq x y z
N MET A 1 10.94 -3.90 -6.22
CA MET A 1 10.57 -3.95 -4.79
C MET A 1 11.71 -4.33 -3.84
N HIS A 2 12.35 -5.51 -3.93
CA HIS A 2 13.36 -5.94 -2.92
C HIS A 2 14.49 -4.92 -2.67
N PHE A 3 15.05 -4.32 -3.72
CA PHE A 3 16.10 -3.29 -3.58
C PHE A 3 15.65 -2.09 -2.74
N TRP A 4 14.41 -1.65 -2.90
CA TRP A 4 13.87 -0.54 -2.10
C TRP A 4 13.71 -0.94 -0.63
N MET A 5 13.27 -2.18 -0.36
CA MET A 5 13.09 -2.68 1.01
C MET A 5 14.42 -2.85 1.76
N LEU A 6 15.55 -3.05 1.05
CA LEU A 6 16.88 -2.97 1.65
C LEU A 6 17.20 -1.58 2.21
N GLY A 7 16.70 -0.52 1.57
CA GLY A 7 16.85 0.85 2.07
C GLY A 7 16.05 1.13 3.35
N VAL A 8 14.98 0.37 3.59
CA VAL A 8 14.15 0.48 4.80
C VAL A 8 14.73 -0.33 5.96
N LEU A 9 15.11 -1.58 5.70
CA LEU A 9 15.69 -2.51 6.68
C LEU A 9 16.90 -3.20 6.06
N PHE A 10 18.11 -2.69 6.30
CA PHE A 10 19.31 -3.22 5.62
C PHE A 10 19.96 -4.36 6.39
N GLU A 11 19.79 -4.42 7.71
CA GLU A 11 20.56 -5.32 8.56
C GLU A 11 20.16 -6.80 8.34
N PRO A 12 21.11 -7.75 8.45
CA PRO A 12 20.86 -9.16 8.16
C PRO A 12 19.73 -9.79 8.98
N GLN A 13 19.58 -9.40 10.26
CA GLN A 13 18.53 -9.92 11.15
C GLN A 13 17.12 -9.60 10.65
N TYR A 14 16.94 -8.56 9.82
CA TYR A 14 15.65 -8.18 9.27
C TYR A 14 15.32 -8.82 7.92
N SER A 15 15.99 -9.95 7.59
CA SER A 15 15.75 -10.70 6.36
C SER A 15 14.27 -11.05 6.14
N TYR A 16 13.60 -11.57 7.16
CA TYR A 16 12.17 -11.87 7.07
C TYR A 16 11.32 -10.61 6.88
N GLY A 17 11.64 -9.53 7.59
CA GLY A 17 10.98 -8.24 7.43
C GLY A 17 11.05 -7.71 5.99
N ARG A 18 12.20 -7.83 5.32
CA ARG A 18 12.33 -7.47 3.90
C ARG A 18 11.47 -8.34 2.98
N ILE A 19 11.32 -9.63 3.28
CA ILE A 19 10.44 -10.53 2.52
C ILE A 19 8.99 -10.07 2.67
N VAL A 20 8.55 -9.78 3.90
CA VAL A 20 7.19 -9.29 4.18
C VAL A 20 6.93 -7.98 3.45
N LEU A 21 7.82 -6.99 3.59
CA LEU A 21 7.71 -5.70 2.93
C LEU A 21 7.65 -5.83 1.39
N THR A 22 8.45 -6.74 0.81
CA THR A 22 8.42 -7.01 -0.65
C THR A 22 7.11 -7.65 -1.09
N LYS A 23 6.52 -8.50 -0.24
CA LYS A 23 5.25 -9.20 -0.50
C LYS A 23 4.01 -8.38 -0.15
N PHE A 24 4.15 -7.09 0.15
CA PHE A 24 3.02 -6.20 0.41
C PHE A 24 2.31 -5.72 -0.87
N PHE A 25 2.74 -6.19 -2.05
CA PHE A 25 2.09 -5.98 -3.36
C PHE A 25 1.84 -4.53 -3.78
N ILE A 26 2.50 -3.54 -3.15
CA ILE A 26 2.30 -2.11 -3.41
C ILE A 26 2.36 -1.79 -4.91
N SER A 27 3.39 -2.27 -5.62
CA SER A 27 3.53 -1.99 -7.05
C SER A 27 2.43 -2.61 -7.91
N ILE A 28 1.86 -3.75 -7.53
CA ILE A 28 0.78 -4.38 -8.32
C ILE A 28 -0.54 -3.67 -8.03
N PHE A 29 -0.79 -3.26 -6.79
CA PHE A 29 -1.94 -2.42 -6.47
C PHE A 29 -1.85 -1.09 -7.23
N ASP A 30 -0.69 -0.43 -7.21
CA ASP A 30 -0.40 0.79 -7.96
C ASP A 30 -0.80 0.63 -9.44
N ASP A 31 -0.20 -0.33 -10.15
CA ASP A 31 -0.53 -0.62 -11.55
C ASP A 31 -2.04 -0.85 -11.77
N ILE A 32 -2.70 -1.61 -10.87
CA ILE A 32 -4.14 -1.90 -10.99
C ILE A 32 -4.99 -0.63 -10.87
N TYR A 33 -4.77 0.16 -9.83
CA TYR A 33 -5.55 1.38 -9.58
C TYR A 33 -5.17 2.52 -10.54
N ASP A 34 -3.97 2.47 -11.10
CA ASP A 34 -3.43 3.52 -11.96
C ASP A 34 -3.78 3.34 -13.43
N SER A 35 -3.58 2.13 -13.96
CA SER A 35 -3.58 1.93 -15.42
C SER A 35 -4.46 0.78 -15.91
N TYR A 36 -4.68 -0.26 -15.09
CA TYR A 36 -5.34 -1.49 -15.58
C TYR A 36 -6.83 -1.59 -15.29
N SER A 37 -7.35 -0.87 -14.30
CA SER A 37 -8.75 -0.99 -13.89
C SER A 37 -9.56 0.25 -14.22
N THR A 38 -10.84 0.03 -14.50
CA THR A 38 -11.82 1.11 -14.47
C THR A 38 -12.08 1.54 -13.02
N LEU A 39 -12.57 2.77 -12.81
CA LEU A 39 -12.91 3.23 -11.46
C LEU A 39 -13.93 2.34 -10.76
N GLU A 40 -14.88 1.74 -11.49
CA GLU A 40 -15.83 0.79 -10.92
C GLU A 40 -15.15 -0.51 -10.49
N GLU A 41 -14.23 -1.05 -11.28
CA GLU A 41 -13.44 -2.23 -10.87
C GLU A 41 -12.53 -1.92 -9.67
N SER A 42 -11.89 -0.75 -9.66
CA SER A 42 -11.13 -0.23 -8.52
C SER A 42 -11.98 -0.14 -7.25
N ARG A 43 -13.22 0.34 -7.38
CA ARG A 43 -14.20 0.40 -6.28
C ARG A 43 -14.54 -1.00 -5.76
N LEU A 44 -14.80 -1.95 -6.66
CA LEU A 44 -15.08 -3.35 -6.32
C LEU A 44 -13.89 -3.99 -5.59
N LEU A 45 -12.66 -3.77 -6.06
CA LEU A 45 -11.45 -4.26 -5.42
C LEU A 45 -11.28 -3.66 -4.01
N THR A 46 -11.49 -2.35 -3.85
CA THR A 46 -11.41 -1.68 -2.55
C THR A 46 -12.41 -2.27 -1.56
N MET A 47 -13.67 -2.45 -1.97
CA MET A 47 -14.70 -3.08 -1.14
C MET A 47 -14.36 -4.54 -0.79
N ALA A 48 -13.79 -5.30 -1.73
CA ALA A 48 -13.34 -6.67 -1.48
C ALA A 48 -12.23 -6.69 -0.42
N MET A 49 -11.26 -5.77 -0.52
CA MET A 49 -10.19 -5.60 0.47
C MET A 49 -10.74 -5.23 1.84
N GLU A 50 -11.72 -4.33 1.94
CA GLU A 50 -12.37 -4.00 3.20
C GLU A 50 -13.10 -5.19 3.83
N ARG A 51 -13.82 -5.97 3.01
CA ARG A 51 -14.54 -7.17 3.45
C ARG A 51 -13.58 -8.28 3.90
N TRP A 52 -12.43 -8.39 3.21
CA TRP A 52 -11.36 -9.35 3.47
C TRP A 52 -11.85 -10.80 3.55
N ASP A 53 -12.73 -11.20 2.62
CA ASP A 53 -13.18 -12.58 2.51
C ASP A 53 -13.00 -13.15 1.10
N GLU A 54 -12.86 -14.47 1.02
CA GLU A 54 -12.63 -15.17 -0.25
C GLU A 54 -13.83 -15.05 -1.20
N GLN A 55 -15.04 -14.89 -0.66
CA GLN A 55 -16.27 -14.78 -1.45
C GLN A 55 -16.39 -13.44 -2.19
N ALA A 56 -15.75 -12.38 -1.70
CA ALA A 56 -15.71 -11.09 -2.39
C ALA A 56 -15.07 -11.21 -3.77
N ALA A 57 -14.16 -12.18 -3.94
CA ALA A 57 -13.46 -12.44 -5.19
C ALA A 57 -14.41 -12.80 -6.35
N GLU A 58 -15.59 -13.35 -6.06
CA GLU A 58 -16.59 -13.70 -7.09
C GLU A 58 -17.20 -12.49 -7.79
N HIS A 59 -17.09 -11.30 -7.19
CA HIS A 59 -17.60 -10.05 -7.76
C HIS A 59 -16.51 -9.28 -8.52
N LEU A 60 -15.29 -9.81 -8.58
CA LEU A 60 -14.15 -9.18 -9.27
C LEU A 60 -13.96 -9.74 -10.68
N PRO A 61 -13.45 -8.93 -11.63
CA PRO A 61 -12.98 -9.41 -12.93
C PRO A 61 -11.94 -10.53 -12.79
N GLY A 62 -11.82 -11.39 -13.81
CA GLY A 62 -10.99 -12.60 -13.73
C GLY A 62 -9.54 -12.39 -13.27
N TYR A 63 -8.87 -11.34 -13.77
CA TYR A 63 -7.49 -11.02 -13.38
C TYR A 63 -7.40 -10.54 -11.92
N MET A 64 -8.31 -9.65 -11.50
CA MET A 64 -8.40 -9.15 -10.13
C MET A 64 -8.76 -10.25 -9.14
N LYS A 65 -9.67 -11.16 -9.52
CA LYS A 65 -10.06 -12.31 -8.70
C LYS A 65 -8.85 -13.17 -8.34
N PHE A 66 -8.01 -13.49 -9.33
CA PHE A 66 -6.78 -14.25 -9.11
C PHE A 66 -5.82 -13.48 -8.19
N PHE A 67 -5.58 -12.20 -8.49
CA PHE A 67 -4.69 -11.36 -7.70
C PHE A 67 -5.14 -11.23 -6.24
N TYR A 68 -6.41 -10.88 -6.01
CA TYR A 68 -7.00 -10.76 -4.68
C TYR A 68 -6.89 -12.06 -3.87
N SER A 69 -7.15 -13.21 -4.50
CA SER A 69 -6.97 -14.53 -3.85
C SER A 69 -5.52 -14.76 -3.43
N LYS A 70 -4.54 -14.32 -4.23
CA LYS A 70 -3.11 -14.38 -3.89
C LYS A 70 -2.74 -13.44 -2.76
N VAL A 71 -3.32 -12.25 -2.71
CA VAL A 71 -3.15 -11.29 -1.61
C VAL A 71 -3.62 -11.94 -0.30
N LEU A 72 -4.87 -12.43 -0.24
CA LEU A 72 -5.41 -13.07 0.97
C LEU A 72 -4.55 -14.25 1.45
N ALA A 73 -4.18 -15.15 0.53
CA ALA A 73 -3.36 -16.31 0.87
C ALA A 73 -1.97 -15.89 1.40
N THR A 74 -1.35 -14.89 0.79
CA THR A 74 -0.03 -14.40 1.20
C THR A 74 -0.08 -13.70 2.55
N MET A 75 -1.08 -12.83 2.77
CA MET A 75 -1.24 -12.11 4.04
C MET A 75 -1.54 -13.07 5.19
N LYS A 76 -2.36 -14.11 4.95
CA LYS A 76 -2.62 -15.17 5.95
C LYS A 76 -1.35 -15.91 6.37
N VAL A 77 -0.43 -16.17 5.43
CA VAL A 77 0.87 -16.78 5.74
C VAL A 77 1.74 -15.82 6.56
N ILE A 78 1.83 -14.56 6.14
CA ILE A 78 2.61 -13.53 6.85
C ILE A 78 2.12 -13.34 8.28
N GLU A 79 0.81 -13.21 8.47
CA GLU A 79 0.19 -13.04 9.79
C GLU A 79 0.51 -14.22 10.71
N LYS A 80 0.31 -15.46 10.21
CA LYS A 80 0.64 -16.68 10.95
C LYS A 80 2.13 -16.78 11.31
N ASP A 81 3.01 -16.43 10.39
CA ASP A 81 4.45 -16.47 10.61
C ASP A 81 4.88 -15.45 11.66
N LEU A 82 4.32 -14.23 11.62
CA LEU A 82 4.57 -13.18 12.62
C LEU A 82 4.04 -13.59 14.00
N ASP A 83 2.84 -14.16 14.06
CA ASP A 83 2.27 -14.70 15.30
C ASP A 83 3.16 -15.79 15.91
N SER A 84 3.68 -16.70 15.06
CA SER A 84 4.59 -17.77 15.51
C SER A 84 5.92 -17.26 16.06
N GLN A 85 6.32 -16.04 15.66
CA GLN A 85 7.49 -15.33 16.17
C GLN A 85 7.18 -14.49 17.43
N GLY A 86 5.94 -14.55 17.94
CA GLY A 86 5.51 -13.80 19.12
C GLY A 86 5.23 -12.32 18.84
N ASN A 87 5.02 -11.94 17.58
CA ASN A 87 4.63 -10.59 17.22
C ASN A 87 3.20 -10.29 17.72
N LYS A 88 3.04 -9.26 18.56
CA LYS A 88 1.74 -8.91 19.17
C LYS A 88 0.85 -8.06 18.26
N HIS A 89 1.35 -7.68 17.09
CA HIS A 89 0.79 -6.65 16.22
C HIS A 89 0.72 -7.12 14.75
N ALA A 90 0.68 -8.44 14.52
CA ALA A 90 0.58 -9.01 13.18
C ALA A 90 -0.71 -8.59 12.45
N ASP A 91 -1.78 -8.29 13.19
CA ASP A 91 -3.06 -7.80 12.68
C ASP A 91 -2.94 -6.45 11.94
N TYR A 92 -1.93 -5.65 12.25
CA TYR A 92 -1.67 -4.40 11.53
C TYR A 92 -1.27 -4.60 10.08
N VAL A 93 -0.71 -5.76 9.70
CA VAL A 93 -0.36 -6.04 8.29
C VAL A 93 -1.61 -5.91 7.42
N LYS A 94 -2.72 -6.53 7.84
CA LYS A 94 -4.01 -6.42 7.16
C LYS A 94 -4.54 -4.99 7.16
N LYS A 95 -4.53 -4.32 8.33
CA LYS A 95 -5.04 -2.94 8.46
C LYS A 95 -4.32 -1.97 7.51
N LEU A 96 -2.99 -2.05 7.47
CA LEU A 96 -2.15 -1.23 6.60
C LEU A 96 -2.45 -1.50 5.13
N LEU A 97 -2.68 -2.75 4.73
CA LEU A 97 -2.93 -3.06 3.32
C LEU A 97 -4.30 -2.55 2.88
N ILE A 98 -5.32 -2.71 3.73
CA ILE A 98 -6.66 -2.16 3.48
C ILE A 98 -6.58 -0.65 3.35
N ASP A 99 -5.89 0.03 4.26
CA ASP A 99 -5.72 1.48 4.22
C ASP A 99 -5.00 1.95 2.94
N ALA A 100 -3.93 1.27 2.53
CA ALA A 100 -3.23 1.54 1.27
C ALA A 100 -4.19 1.46 0.06
N THR A 101 -5.03 0.43 -0.02
CA THR A 101 -5.99 0.31 -1.13
C THR A 101 -7.04 1.43 -1.15
N LYS A 102 -7.42 1.96 0.01
CA LYS A 102 -8.29 3.14 0.09
C LYS A 102 -7.59 4.38 -0.42
N CYS A 103 -6.30 4.57 -0.08
CA CYS A 103 -5.51 5.69 -0.58
C CYS A 103 -5.42 5.65 -2.12
N TYR A 104 -5.13 4.48 -2.70
CA TYR A 104 -5.12 4.31 -4.15
C TYR A 104 -6.48 4.62 -4.80
N TYR A 105 -7.57 4.07 -4.26
CA TYR A 105 -8.90 4.34 -4.79
C TYR A 105 -9.28 5.82 -4.72
N ASN A 106 -8.94 6.51 -3.62
CA ASN A 106 -9.23 7.92 -3.47
C ASN A 106 -8.49 8.78 -4.50
N GLU A 107 -7.24 8.45 -4.83
CA GLU A 107 -6.49 9.12 -5.90
C GLU A 107 -7.10 8.82 -7.27
N ALA A 108 -7.37 7.55 -7.58
CA ALA A 108 -7.97 7.14 -8.86
C ALA A 108 -9.31 7.85 -9.09
N LYS A 109 -10.17 7.85 -8.05
CA LYS A 109 -11.45 8.56 -8.06
C LYS A 109 -11.26 10.05 -8.31
N TRP A 110 -10.34 10.68 -7.59
CA TRP A 110 -10.09 12.10 -7.74
C TRP A 110 -9.60 12.46 -9.14
N ARG A 111 -8.71 11.65 -9.74
CA ARG A 111 -8.23 11.86 -11.12
C ARG A 111 -9.34 11.77 -12.16
N GLU A 112 -10.25 10.81 -12.02
CA GLU A 112 -11.37 10.66 -12.96
C GLU A 112 -12.43 11.76 -12.80
N GLU A 113 -12.67 12.23 -11.57
CA GLU A 113 -13.62 13.31 -11.28
C GLU A 113 -13.04 14.72 -11.52
N SER A 114 -11.72 14.86 -11.66
CA SER A 114 -11.07 16.16 -11.85
C SER A 114 -11.17 16.66 -13.29
N ASP A 115 -12.02 17.67 -13.52
CA ASP A 115 -12.31 18.27 -14.84
C ASP A 115 -11.38 19.44 -15.24
N THR A 116 -10.33 19.76 -14.47
CA THR A 116 -9.60 21.05 -14.58
C THR A 116 -8.08 20.95 -14.33
N PRO A 117 -7.27 21.92 -14.80
CA PRO A 117 -5.84 21.96 -14.51
C PRO A 117 -5.59 22.05 -12.99
N VAL A 118 -4.85 21.08 -12.49
CA VAL A 118 -4.62 20.83 -11.07
C VAL A 118 -3.43 21.64 -10.57
N THR A 119 -3.57 22.32 -9.43
CA THR A 119 -2.41 22.92 -8.74
C THR A 119 -1.54 21.83 -8.11
N VAL A 120 -0.23 22.06 -7.99
CA VAL A 120 0.68 21.08 -7.33
C VAL A 120 0.20 20.73 -5.92
N GLU A 121 -0.38 21.70 -5.19
CA GLU A 121 -0.93 21.46 -3.85
C GLU A 121 -2.14 20.51 -3.87
N GLU A 122 -3.06 20.69 -4.81
CA GLU A 122 -4.21 19.80 -4.98
C GLU A 122 -3.77 18.39 -5.40
N HIS A 123 -2.84 18.27 -6.34
CA HIS A 123 -2.24 16.98 -6.71
C HIS A 123 -1.69 16.27 -5.49
N LEU A 124 -0.78 16.92 -4.76
CA LEU A 124 -0.12 16.34 -3.59
C LEU A 124 -1.10 16.00 -2.45
N ARG A 125 -2.24 16.67 -2.36
CA ARG A 125 -3.27 16.34 -1.37
C ARG A 125 -3.84 14.93 -1.57
N PHE A 126 -3.98 14.48 -2.82
CA PHE A 126 -4.56 13.17 -3.16
C PHE A 126 -3.49 12.12 -3.48
N SER A 127 -2.38 12.50 -4.10
CA SER A 127 -1.33 11.58 -4.54
C SER A 127 -0.31 11.21 -3.47
N VAL A 128 -0.12 12.04 -2.44
CA VAL A 128 0.86 11.73 -1.40
C VAL A 128 0.44 10.53 -0.53
N PRO A 129 -0.82 10.39 -0.08
CA PRO A 129 -1.26 9.21 0.66
C PRO A 129 -1.10 7.89 -0.12
N SER A 130 -1.31 7.90 -1.44
CA SER A 130 -1.20 6.70 -2.29
C SER A 130 0.25 6.30 -2.60
N SER A 131 1.24 7.16 -2.32
CA SER A 131 2.65 6.77 -2.41
C SER A 131 3.05 5.63 -1.45
N CYS A 132 2.17 5.29 -0.51
CA CYS A 132 2.29 4.18 0.44
C CYS A 132 3.57 4.18 1.31
N CYS A 133 4.33 5.28 1.32
CA CYS A 133 5.57 5.38 2.10
C CYS A 133 5.30 5.26 3.61
N MET A 134 4.17 5.81 4.11
CA MET A 134 3.73 5.60 5.48
C MET A 134 3.43 4.12 5.75
N HIS A 135 2.72 3.44 4.86
CA HIS A 135 2.37 2.02 5.01
C HIS A 135 3.61 1.14 5.06
N VAL A 136 4.60 1.40 4.20
CA VAL A 136 5.91 0.71 4.24
C VAL A 136 6.61 0.93 5.57
N ALA A 137 6.66 2.16 6.07
CA ALA A 137 7.31 2.48 7.34
C ALA A 137 6.59 1.85 8.54
N CYS A 138 5.26 1.92 8.59
CA CYS A 138 4.47 1.27 9.64
C CYS A 138 4.58 -0.26 9.58
N LEU A 139 4.61 -0.84 8.37
CA LEU A 139 4.85 -2.27 8.20
C LEU A 139 6.26 -2.66 8.68
N ALA A 140 7.26 -1.79 8.47
CA ALA A 140 8.59 -1.98 9.03
C ALA A 140 8.55 -2.02 10.57
N PHE A 141 7.80 -1.11 11.22
CA PHE A 141 7.60 -1.14 12.68
C PHE A 141 6.94 -2.45 13.15
N VAL A 142 5.94 -2.95 12.42
CA VAL A 142 5.31 -4.24 12.71
C VAL A 142 6.35 -5.36 12.65
N VAL A 143 7.08 -5.51 11.54
CA VAL A 143 7.97 -6.67 11.35
C VAL A 143 9.20 -6.68 12.26
N ILE A 144 9.64 -5.52 12.77
CA ILE A 144 10.72 -5.44 13.76
C ILE A 144 10.22 -5.64 15.21
N GLY A 145 8.90 -5.76 15.40
CA GLY A 145 8.30 -5.96 16.73
C GLY A 145 8.27 -4.68 17.59
N ALA A 146 8.09 -3.51 16.99
CA ALA A 146 7.93 -2.26 17.72
C ALA A 146 6.63 -2.26 18.57
N SER A 147 6.49 -1.29 19.48
CA SER A 147 5.27 -1.17 20.28
C SER A 147 4.06 -0.74 19.43
N GLY A 148 2.87 -1.16 19.85
CA GLY A 148 1.60 -0.66 19.29
C GLY A 148 1.54 0.87 19.25
N ASP A 149 2.00 1.56 20.30
CA ASP A 149 2.06 3.03 20.34
C ASP A 149 2.93 3.62 19.22
N THR A 150 4.02 2.95 18.84
CA THR A 150 4.90 3.38 17.74
C THR A 150 4.21 3.22 16.39
N ILE A 151 3.50 2.10 16.20
CA ILE A 151 2.76 1.80 14.97
C ILE A 151 1.62 2.82 14.81
N GLU A 152 0.82 3.02 15.88
CA GLU A 152 -0.28 3.99 15.90
C GLU A 152 0.23 5.42 15.69
N TRP A 153 1.33 5.81 16.34
CA TRP A 153 1.98 7.10 16.08
C TRP A 153 2.33 7.27 14.60
N GLY A 154 2.89 6.24 13.95
CA GLY A 154 3.18 6.26 12.51
C GLY A 154 1.92 6.48 11.67
N MET A 155 0.83 5.80 12.04
CA MET A 155 -0.49 5.90 11.38
C MET A 155 -1.20 7.25 11.63
N THR A 156 -0.83 8.02 12.66
CA THR A 156 -1.29 9.42 12.80
C THR A 156 -0.74 10.37 11.74
N TYR A 157 0.12 9.86 10.85
CA TYR A 157 0.74 10.58 9.75
C TYR A 157 1.53 11.82 10.20
N PRO A 158 2.53 11.63 11.10
CA PRO A 158 3.32 12.71 11.67
C PRO A 158 4.14 13.42 10.59
N LYS A 159 4.61 14.64 10.90
CA LYS A 159 5.32 15.51 9.94
C LYS A 159 6.46 14.80 9.21
N ILE A 160 7.21 13.93 9.90
CA ILE A 160 8.30 13.16 9.27
C ILE A 160 7.78 12.16 8.24
N MET A 161 6.69 11.43 8.52
CA MET A 161 6.08 10.51 7.56
C MET A 161 5.53 11.27 6.36
N ARG A 162 4.83 12.39 6.62
CA ARG A 162 4.31 13.26 5.55
C ARG A 162 5.42 13.78 4.66
N ALA A 163 6.50 14.30 5.23
CA ALA A 163 7.64 14.80 4.45
C ALA A 163 8.27 13.70 3.59
N SER A 164 8.49 12.51 4.15
CA SER A 164 9.00 11.36 3.39
C SER A 164 8.08 10.94 2.24
N CYS A 165 6.76 10.92 2.47
CA CYS A 165 5.78 10.60 1.42
C CYS A 165 5.79 11.66 0.31
N VAL A 166 5.88 12.96 0.65
CA VAL A 166 5.97 14.05 -0.34
C VAL A 166 7.22 13.90 -1.19
N ILE A 167 8.38 13.64 -0.56
CA ILE A 167 9.63 13.42 -1.29
C ILE A 167 9.51 12.21 -2.21
N GLY A 168 8.98 11.09 -1.70
CA GLY A 168 8.76 9.87 -2.48
C GLY A 168 7.87 10.10 -3.69
N ARG A 169 6.71 10.75 -3.48
CA ARG A 169 5.75 11.10 -4.53
C ARG A 169 6.39 11.99 -5.60
N VAL A 170 6.99 13.11 -5.21
CA VAL A 170 7.58 14.07 -6.18
C VAL A 170 8.72 13.43 -6.98
N ILE A 171 9.59 12.65 -6.34
CA ILE A 171 10.69 11.97 -7.06
C ILE A 171 10.13 10.93 -8.03
N ASN A 172 9.08 10.19 -7.62
CA ASN A 172 8.44 9.21 -8.48
C ASN A 172 7.84 9.88 -9.71
N ASP A 173 6.94 10.85 -9.54
CA ASP A 173 6.26 11.54 -10.65
C ASP A 173 7.24 12.19 -11.64
N VAL A 174 8.32 12.81 -11.15
CA VAL A 174 9.36 13.40 -12.03
C VAL A 174 10.10 12.32 -12.83
N ALA A 175 10.35 11.15 -12.23
CA ALA A 175 11.06 10.06 -12.88
C ALA A 175 10.18 9.23 -13.82
N SER A 176 8.87 9.20 -13.62
CA SER A 176 7.89 8.49 -14.45
C SER A 176 7.18 9.36 -15.48
N HIS A 177 7.39 10.68 -15.45
CA HIS A 177 6.68 11.66 -16.29
C HIS A 177 6.48 11.27 -17.75
N GLU A 178 7.52 10.81 -18.44
CA GLU A 178 7.42 10.42 -19.86
C GLU A 178 6.50 9.21 -20.06
N ARG A 179 6.55 8.24 -19.15
CA ARG A 179 5.71 7.02 -19.22
C ARG A 179 4.26 7.32 -18.89
N GLU A 180 4.00 8.23 -17.98
CA GLU A 180 2.64 8.59 -17.54
C GLU A 180 1.89 9.48 -18.54
N GLN A 181 2.59 10.01 -19.56
CA GLN A 181 2.00 10.79 -20.65
C GLN A 181 1.67 9.97 -21.90
N GLU A 182 2.12 8.71 -21.99
CA GLU A 182 1.88 7.78 -23.10
C GLU A 182 0.56 7.01 -22.94
#